data_AF-A0A8S3FWU1-F1
#
_entry.id   AF-A0A8S3FWU1-F1
#
_cell.length_a   1.000
_cell.length_b   1.000
_cell.length_c   1.000
_cell.angle_alpha   90.00
_cell.angle_beta   90.00
_cell.angle_gamma   90.00
#
_symmetry.space_group_name_H-M   'P 1'
#
loop_
_entity.id
_entity.type
_entity.pdbx_description
1 polymer ?
#
loop_
_entity_poly.entity_id
_entity_poly.type
_entity_poly.pdbx_seq_one_letter_code
_entity_poly.pdbx_strand_id
1 'polypeptide(L)'
;MCQNNLDILKLLSEEVFDFSSGQMTQAKAKHLKDTMCSEFTKIFQLCEYVVDKSRHPPLLLVTLETLLRFLSWIPLGYIFETNMVNTLIETFFTVPMFRNVTLRCLTEI
;
A
#
# COMPACT_ATOMS: atom_id res chain seq x y z
N MET A 1 -9.58 -14.10 -4.30
CA MET A 1 -10.38 -13.15 -3.49
C MET A 1 -9.50 -12.07 -2.87
N CYS A 2 -8.39 -12.42 -2.20
CA CYS A 2 -7.47 -11.44 -1.61
C CYS A 2 -6.87 -10.44 -2.62
N GLN A 3 -6.45 -10.90 -3.81
CA GLN A 3 -5.92 -10.02 -4.86
C GLN A 3 -6.91 -8.91 -5.27
N ASN A 4 -8.17 -9.29 -5.57
CA ASN A 4 -9.22 -8.34 -5.94
C ASN A 4 -9.47 -7.32 -4.81
N ASN A 5 -9.46 -7.76 -3.55
CA ASN A 5 -9.62 -6.84 -2.43
C ASN A 5 -8.47 -5.82 -2.35
N LEU A 6 -7.23 -6.25 -2.61
CA LEU A 6 -6.08 -5.34 -2.65
C LEU A 6 -6.12 -4.38 -3.85
N ASP A 7 -6.62 -4.84 -5.01
CA ASP A 7 -6.87 -3.97 -6.17
C ASP A 7 -7.95 -2.91 -5.86
N ILE A 8 -9.05 -3.29 -5.20
CA ILE A 8 -10.08 -2.35 -4.76
C ILE A 8 -9.49 -1.31 -3.80
N LEU A 9 -8.69 -1.74 -2.83
CA LEU A 9 -8.05 -0.84 -1.86
C LEU A 9 -7.04 0.10 -2.53
N LYS A 10 -6.30 -0.37 -3.53
CA LYS A 10 -5.41 0.46 -4.35
C LYS A 10 -6.18 1.56 -5.07
N LEU A 11 -7.24 1.19 -5.80
CA LEU A 11 -8.08 2.14 -6.53
C LEU A 11 -8.75 3.16 -5.60
N LEU A 12 -9.20 2.71 -4.42
CA LEU A 12 -9.77 3.60 -3.42
C LEU A 12 -8.73 4.62 -2.91
N SER A 13 -7.49 4.19 -2.67
CA SER A 13 -6.41 5.11 -2.27
C SER A 13 -6.09 6.12 -3.35
N GLU A 14 -6.01 5.69 -4.61
CA GLU A 14 -5.75 6.58 -5.74
C GLU A 14 -6.87 7.63 -5.86
N GLU A 15 -8.14 7.23 -5.78
CA GLU A 15 -9.27 8.16 -5.87
C GLU A 15 -9.28 9.19 -4.73
N VAL A 16 -8.99 8.76 -3.51
CA VAL A 16 -9.09 9.59 -2.31
C VAL A 16 -7.87 10.50 -2.13
N PHE A 17 -6.67 10.04 -2.47
CA PHE A 17 -5.42 10.73 -2.18
C PHE A 17 -4.71 11.30 -3.41
N ASP A 18 -4.75 10.62 -4.57
CA ASP A 18 -4.07 11.07 -5.80
C ASP A 18 -4.99 11.92 -6.70
N PHE A 19 -6.29 11.58 -6.82
CA PHE A 19 -7.22 12.21 -7.78
C PHE A 19 -8.20 13.24 -7.19
N SER A 20 -8.08 13.60 -5.91
CA SER A 20 -9.05 14.47 -5.22
C SER A 20 -9.17 15.91 -5.78
N SER A 21 -8.37 16.30 -6.77
CA SER A 21 -8.48 17.60 -7.45
C SER A 21 -9.62 17.62 -8.49
N GLY A 22 -10.86 17.70 -8.03
CA GLY A 22 -11.99 18.20 -8.84
C GLY A 22 -13.23 17.30 -8.97
N GLN A 23 -13.16 16.01 -8.59
CA GLN A 23 -14.31 15.09 -8.69
C GLN A 23 -15.12 14.98 -7.38
N MET A 24 -14.58 15.46 -6.27
CA MET A 24 -15.19 15.36 -4.94
C MET A 24 -15.28 16.72 -4.24
N THR A 25 -16.34 16.91 -3.45
CA THR A 25 -16.40 18.04 -2.52
C THR A 25 -15.36 17.86 -1.42
N GLN A 26 -14.82 18.98 -0.90
CA GLN A 26 -13.81 18.96 0.16
C GLN A 26 -14.26 18.16 1.39
N ALA A 27 -15.53 18.30 1.78
CA ALA A 27 -16.10 17.57 2.92
C ALA A 27 -16.11 16.05 2.71
N LYS A 28 -16.47 15.58 1.50
CA LYS A 28 -16.49 14.15 1.18
C LYS A 28 -15.08 13.57 1.11
N ALA A 29 -14.15 14.30 0.51
CA ALA A 29 -12.74 13.90 0.45
C ALA A 29 -12.14 13.77 1.85
N LYS A 30 -12.37 14.75 2.73
CA LYS A 30 -11.93 14.70 4.12
C LYS A 30 -12.50 13.48 4.86
N HIS A 31 -13.80 13.23 4.74
CA HIS A 31 -14.44 12.10 5.40
C HIS A 31 -13.85 10.74 4.97
N LEU A 32 -13.58 10.56 3.67
CA LEU A 32 -12.95 9.32 3.18
C LEU A 32 -11.50 9.18 3.66
N LYS A 33 -10.73 10.27 3.65
CA LYS A 33 -9.36 10.27 4.19
C LYS A 33 -9.33 9.86 5.66
N ASP A 34 -10.17 10.50 6.49
CA ASP A 34 -10.25 10.21 7.92
C ASP A 34 -10.62 8.73 8.17
N THR A 35 -11.58 8.20 7.40
CA THR A 35 -12.00 6.80 7.49
C THR A 35 -10.87 5.85 7.10
N MET A 36 -10.19 6.09 5.97
CA MET A 36 -9.07 5.25 5.53
C MET A 36 -7.90 5.29 6.52
N CYS A 37 -7.60 6.46 7.08
CA CYS A 37 -6.58 6.59 8.12
C CYS A 37 -6.95 5.79 9.39
N SER A 38 -8.22 5.80 9.81
CA SER A 38 -8.65 5.02 10.99
C SER A 38 -8.57 3.50 10.77
N GLU A 39 -8.71 3.04 9.53
CA GLU A 39 -8.66 1.62 9.17
C GLU A 39 -7.29 1.18 8.66
N PHE A 40 -6.34 2.11 8.50
CA PHE A 40 -5.05 1.86 7.86
C PHE A 40 -4.26 0.74 8.54
N THR A 41 -4.24 0.67 9.87
CA THR A 41 -3.52 -0.38 10.61
C THR A 41 -3.96 -1.78 10.18
N LYS A 42 -5.27 -2.02 10.00
CA LYS A 42 -5.78 -3.33 9.57
C LYS A 42 -5.40 -3.63 8.12
N ILE A 43 -5.41 -2.61 7.28
CA ILE A 43 -5.01 -2.72 5.87
C ILE A 43 -3.52 -3.06 5.77
N PHE A 44 -2.67 -2.40 6.55
CA PHE A 44 -1.23 -2.68 6.55
C PHE A 44 -0.93 -4.08 7.09
N GLN A 45 -1.58 -4.50 8.17
CA GLN A 45 -1.45 -5.86 8.70
C GLN A 45 -1.84 -6.93 7.66
N LEU A 46 -2.84 -6.65 6.82
CA LEU A 46 -3.18 -7.52 5.70
C LEU A 46 -2.04 -7.58 4.67
N CYS A 47 -1.44 -6.45 4.31
CA CYS A 47 -0.28 -6.41 3.40
C CYS A 47 0.90 -7.21 3.96
N GLU A 48 1.24 -7.02 5.25
CA GLU A 48 2.27 -7.79 5.94
C GLU A 48 1.99 -9.28 5.90
N TYR A 49 0.77 -9.68 6.24
CA TYR A 49 0.37 -11.08 6.22
C TYR A 49 0.50 -11.71 4.83
N VAL A 50 0.08 -11.00 3.79
CA VAL A 50 0.17 -11.50 2.41
C VAL A 50 1.63 -11.61 1.97
N VAL A 51 2.45 -10.61 2.28
CA VAL A 51 3.89 -10.60 1.99
C VAL A 51 4.60 -11.78 2.67
N ASP A 52 4.27 -12.09 3.92
CA ASP A 52 4.91 -13.17 4.69
C ASP A 52 4.42 -14.56 4.27
N LYS A 53 3.13 -14.72 3.96
CA LYS A 53 2.52 -16.05 3.76
C LYS A 53 2.31 -16.46 2.30
N SER A 54 2.28 -15.53 1.36
CA SER A 54 2.01 -15.83 -0.04
C SER A 54 3.27 -16.18 -0.82
N ARG A 55 3.16 -17.14 -1.73
CA ARG A 55 4.15 -17.37 -2.80
C ARG A 55 3.57 -17.12 -4.19
N HIS A 56 2.35 -16.59 -4.28
CA HIS A 56 1.66 -16.34 -5.55
C HIS A 56 2.09 -14.99 -6.12
N PRO A 57 2.89 -14.93 -7.22
CA PRO A 57 3.51 -13.69 -7.66
C PRO A 57 2.54 -12.57 -8.04
N PRO A 58 1.42 -12.82 -8.76
CA PRO A 58 0.44 -11.77 -9.06
C PRO A 58 -0.14 -11.11 -7.81
N LEU A 59 -0.43 -11.90 -6.77
CA LEU A 59 -0.93 -11.36 -5.50
C LEU A 59 0.13 -10.51 -4.79
N LEU A 60 1.38 -10.96 -4.76
CA LEU A 60 2.49 -10.21 -4.17
C LEU A 60 2.72 -8.88 -4.90
N LEU A 61 2.67 -8.89 -6.24
CA LEU A 61 2.81 -7.68 -7.05
C LEU A 61 1.72 -6.66 -6.72
N VAL A 62 0.45 -7.08 -6.73
CA VAL A 62 -0.68 -6.21 -6.35
C VAL A 62 -0.51 -5.70 -4.93
N THR A 63 -0.06 -6.54 -3.99
CA THR A 63 0.20 -6.12 -2.60
C THR A 63 1.23 -5.00 -2.52
N LEU A 64 2.34 -5.10 -3.27
CA LEU A 64 3.38 -4.08 -3.32
C LEU A 64 2.89 -2.78 -3.99
N GLU A 65 2.09 -2.88 -5.06
CA GLU A 65 1.47 -1.71 -5.69
C GLU A 65 0.47 -1.02 -4.77
N THR A 66 -0.35 -1.80 -4.04
CA THR A 66 -1.28 -1.29 -3.05
C THR A 66 -0.52 -0.61 -1.90
N LEU A 67 0.55 -1.23 -1.40
CA LEU A 67 1.43 -0.63 -0.40
C LEU A 67 1.99 0.72 -0.88
N LEU A 68 2.52 0.78 -2.11
CA LEU A 68 3.06 2.01 -2.71
C LEU A 68 2.07 3.18 -2.63
N ARG A 69 0.79 2.94 -2.90
CA ARG A 69 -0.24 4.00 -2.84
C ARG A 69 -0.55 4.47 -1.43
N PHE A 70 -0.30 3.64 -0.42
CA PHE A 70 -0.51 4.03 0.97
C PHE A 70 0.66 4.85 1.51
N LEU A 71 1.88 4.56 1.06
CA LEU A 71 3.10 5.25 1.52
C LEU A 71 3.02 6.78 1.39
N SER A 72 2.30 7.30 0.40
CA SER A 72 2.19 8.74 0.15
C SER A 72 1.40 9.53 1.21
N TRP A 73 0.65 8.86 2.09
CA TRP A 73 -0.22 9.55 3.06
C TRP A 73 -0.23 8.94 4.47
N ILE A 74 0.39 7.78 4.69
CA ILE A 74 0.40 7.14 6.01
C ILE A 74 1.49 7.72 6.91
N PRO A 75 1.35 7.62 8.24
CA PRO A 75 2.44 7.94 9.16
C PRO A 75 3.62 6.97 8.96
N LEU A 76 4.73 7.45 8.40
CA LEU A 76 5.91 6.64 8.09
C LEU A 76 6.53 5.95 9.32
N GLY A 77 6.37 6.53 10.52
CA GLY A 77 6.84 5.94 11.77
C GLY A 77 6.37 4.50 11.97
N TYR A 78 5.14 4.19 11.55
CA TYR A 78 4.59 2.83 11.63
C TYR A 78 5.37 1.83 10.78
N ILE A 79 5.89 2.23 9.61
CA ILE A 79 6.67 1.35 8.74
C ILE A 79 8.01 1.00 9.40
N PHE A 80 8.67 1.98 10.01
CA PHE A 80 9.95 1.80 10.69
C PHE A 80 9.83 0.97 11.97
N GLU A 81 8.64 0.89 12.56
CA GLU A 81 8.34 0.01 13.69
C GLU A 81 8.13 -1.46 13.28
N THR A 82 8.10 -1.76 11.97
CA THR A 82 7.92 -3.12 11.43
C THR A 82 9.14 -3.61 10.64
N ASN A 83 9.14 -4.89 10.26
CA ASN A 83 10.17 -5.48 9.39
C ASN A 83 9.91 -5.24 7.89
N MET A 84 8.97 -4.35 7.53
CA MET A 84 8.58 -4.13 6.14
C MET A 84 9.74 -3.63 5.27
N VAL A 85 10.53 -2.66 5.75
CA VAL A 85 11.67 -2.11 4.99
C VAL A 85 12.71 -3.21 4.68
N ASN A 86 13.07 -4.01 5.68
CA ASN A 86 14.00 -5.12 5.49
C ASN A 86 13.45 -6.15 4.51
N THR A 87 12.15 -6.46 4.60
CA THR A 87 11.48 -7.39 3.67
C THR A 87 11.51 -6.87 2.24
N LEU A 88 11.25 -5.58 2.03
CA LEU A 88 11.36 -4.94 0.71
C LEU A 88 12.77 -5.10 0.13
N ILE A 89 13.81 -4.79 0.91
CA ILE A 89 15.20 -4.83 0.44
C ILE A 89 15.67 -6.28 0.19
N GLU A 90 15.51 -7.16 1.16
CA GLU A 90 16.13 -8.49 1.12
C GLU A 90 15.33 -9.47 0.25
N THR A 91 14.00 -9.38 0.29
CA THR A 91 13.11 -10.35 -0.37
C THR A 91 12.66 -9.89 -1.75
N PHE A 92 12.20 -8.64 -1.89
CA PHE A 92 11.56 -8.21 -3.14
C PHE A 92 12.48 -7.48 -4.10
N PHE A 93 13.42 -6.66 -3.60
CA PHE A 93 14.33 -5.90 -4.46
C PHE A 93 15.30 -6.81 -5.23
N THR A 94 15.70 -7.92 -4.61
CA THR A 94 16.57 -8.94 -5.21
C THR A 94 15.90 -9.65 -6.40
N VAL A 95 14.57 -9.76 -6.38
CA VAL A 95 13.77 -10.47 -7.39
C VAL A 95 13.40 -9.53 -8.56
N PRO A 96 13.84 -9.80 -9.81
CA PRO A 96 13.63 -8.89 -10.95
C PRO A 96 12.19 -8.45 -11.20
N MET A 97 11.20 -9.35 -11.01
CA MET A 97 9.79 -9.03 -11.25
C MET A 97 9.21 -8.02 -10.25
N PHE A 98 9.74 -7.96 -9.02
CA PHE A 98 9.25 -7.05 -7.98
C PHE A 98 10.14 -5.83 -7.80
N ARG A 99 11.35 -5.85 -8.36
CA ARG A 99 12.38 -4.83 -8.15
C ARG A 99 11.91 -3.40 -8.38
N ASN A 100 11.22 -3.13 -9.49
CA ASN A 100 10.82 -1.77 -9.84
C ASN A 100 9.76 -1.21 -8.89
N VAL A 101 8.74 -2.00 -8.55
CA VAL A 101 7.72 -1.56 -7.59
C VAL A 101 8.32 -1.41 -6.20
N THR A 102 9.21 -2.32 -5.81
CA THR A 102 9.93 -2.27 -4.53
C THR A 102 10.78 -1.02 -4.42
N LEU A 103 11.53 -0.68 -5.47
CA LEU A 103 12.34 0.54 -5.51
C LEU A 103 11.47 1.79 -5.35
N ARG A 104 10.29 1.84 -6.00
CA ARG A 104 9.35 2.93 -5.81
C ARG A 104 8.87 3.02 -4.37
N CYS A 105 8.52 1.88 -3.75
CA CYS A 105 8.16 1.87 -2.33
C CYS A 105 9.29 2.43 -1.45
N LEU A 106 10.53 2.01 -1.69
CA LEU A 106 11.69 2.48 -0.95
C LEU A 106 12.00 3.97 -1.20
N THR A 107 11.59 4.54 -2.33
CA THR A 107 11.74 5.98 -2.62
C THR A 107 10.69 6.82 -1.89
N GLU A 108 9.49 6.29 -1.68
CA GLU A 108 8.41 6.99 -0.95
C GLU A 108 8.61 6.95 0.58
N ILE A 109 9.36 5.96 1.09
CA ILE A 109 9.73 5.83 2.51
C ILE A 109 10.89 6.77 2.84
#